data_AF-A0A432J9U2-F1
#
_entry.id   AF-A0A432J9U2-F1
#
_cell.length_a   1.000
_cell.length_b   1.000
_cell.length_c   1.000
_cell.angle_alpha   90.00
_cell.angle_beta   90.00
_cell.angle_gamma   90.00
#
_symmetry.space_group_name_H-M   'P 1'
#
loop_
_entity.id
_entity.type
_entity.pdbx_description
1 polymer ?
#
loop_
_entity_poly.entity_id
_entity_poly.type
_entity_poly.pdbx_seq_one_letter_code
_entity_poly.pdbx_strand_id
1 'polypeptide(L)'
;MIYSENYGRITGCQARPPTPNTVRRKMDAFDMSEIVEGHRENGELYHEFLRAERISVGLYVLAAGATDPQVPHTEDEIYYIVSGAATIEVDGENRPASAGSVIYPGQAIAVPTLVVRGEHEYEAIMSSCDELVRRIDGARLVVIPGAGHKLPIEQPEALTEAVVRFLAEIAE
;
A
#
# COMPACT_ATOMS: atom_id res chain seq x y z
N MET A 1 3.40 -9.76 -6.08
CA MET A 1 3.76 -8.74 -7.09
C MET A 1 2.83 -8.81 -8.28
N ILE A 2 1.97 -7.80 -8.43
CA ILE A 2 1.06 -7.63 -9.57
C ILE A 2 1.70 -6.63 -10.55
N TYR A 3 2.03 -7.05 -11.76
CA TYR A 3 2.28 -6.13 -12.87
C TYR A 3 0.94 -5.68 -13.49
N SER A 4 0.76 -4.38 -13.66
CA SER A 4 -0.29 -3.76 -14.48
C SER A 4 0.39 -3.10 -15.69
N GLU A 5 0.21 -3.67 -16.88
CA GLU A 5 0.68 -3.07 -18.13
C GLU A 5 -0.25 -1.95 -18.58
N ASN A 6 0.32 -0.77 -18.78
CA ASN A 6 0.01 0.03 -19.96
C ASN A 6 1.27 0.76 -20.42
N TYR A 7 1.40 0.87 -21.74
CA TYR A 7 2.53 1.39 -22.54
C TYR A 7 3.66 0.40 -22.87
N GLY A 8 3.39 -0.48 -23.84
CA GLY A 8 4.46 -1.07 -24.65
C GLY A 8 4.12 -2.43 -25.24
N ARG A 9 4.13 -2.55 -26.56
CA ARG A 9 3.77 -3.76 -27.31
C ARG A 9 4.92 -4.76 -27.38
N ILE A 10 4.69 -6.01 -26.97
CA ILE A 10 5.44 -7.20 -27.46
C ILE A 10 4.44 -8.25 -27.96
N THR A 11 4.63 -8.66 -29.21
CA THR A 11 3.88 -9.71 -29.91
C THR A 11 4.44 -11.09 -29.54
N GLY A 12 3.58 -12.04 -29.12
CA GLY A 12 3.97 -13.45 -29.03
C GLY A 12 3.32 -14.34 -27.96
N CYS A 13 2.36 -13.87 -27.16
CA CYS A 13 1.71 -14.73 -26.17
C CYS A 13 0.39 -15.29 -26.71
N GLN A 14 0.29 -16.60 -26.89
CA GLN A 14 -0.99 -17.24 -27.21
C GLN A 14 -1.91 -17.15 -26.00
N ALA A 15 -2.96 -16.35 -26.13
CA ALA A 15 -4.05 -16.32 -25.16
C ALA A 15 -4.70 -17.71 -25.07
N ARG A 16 -4.72 -18.29 -23.87
CA ARG A 16 -5.48 -19.49 -23.56
C ARG A 16 -6.98 -19.18 -23.81
N PRO A 17 -7.74 -20.03 -24.51
CA PRO A 17 -9.15 -19.73 -24.77
C PRO A 17 -9.93 -19.69 -23.44
N PRO A 18 -10.94 -18.81 -23.31
CA PRO A 18 -11.79 -18.78 -22.13
C PRO A 18 -12.58 -20.09 -22.07
N THR A 19 -12.38 -20.88 -21.01
CA THR A 19 -13.28 -22.00 -20.71
C THR A 19 -14.63 -21.46 -20.21
N PRO A 20 -15.77 -22.00 -20.69
CA PRO A 20 -17.07 -21.41 -20.45
C PRO A 20 -17.68 -21.83 -19.10
N ASN A 21 -18.49 -20.91 -18.56
CA ASN A 21 -19.40 -21.04 -17.41
C ASN A 21 -18.76 -21.23 -16.03
N THR A 22 -18.31 -20.13 -15.42
CA THR A 22 -18.12 -20.06 -13.97
C THR A 22 -19.42 -19.66 -13.29
N VAL A 23 -20.12 -20.66 -12.74
CA VAL A 23 -20.96 -20.42 -11.56
C VAL A 23 -20.10 -19.65 -10.56
N ARG A 24 -20.56 -18.47 -10.12
CA ARG A 24 -19.88 -17.68 -9.08
C ARG A 24 -19.67 -18.59 -7.86
N ARG A 25 -18.43 -19.01 -7.61
CA ARG A 25 -18.12 -19.77 -6.39
C ARG A 25 -18.44 -18.89 -5.20
N LYS A 26 -19.02 -19.48 -4.15
CA LYS A 26 -19.34 -18.76 -2.91
C LYS A 26 -18.07 -18.44 -2.10
N MET A 27 -17.01 -19.23 -2.28
CA MET A 27 -15.75 -19.15 -1.54
C MET A 27 -14.62 -19.77 -2.36
N ASP A 28 -13.42 -19.23 -2.21
CA ASP A 28 -12.15 -19.82 -2.64
C ASP A 28 -11.36 -20.22 -1.40
N ALA A 29 -10.88 -21.47 -1.36
CA ALA A 29 -10.11 -22.03 -0.26
C ALA A 29 -8.91 -22.79 -0.84
N PHE A 30 -7.76 -22.67 -0.20
CA PHE A 30 -6.48 -23.20 -0.67
C PHE A 30 -5.76 -23.91 0.47
N ASP A 31 -5.24 -25.09 0.20
CA ASP A 31 -4.42 -25.84 1.17
C ASP A 31 -2.95 -25.48 1.02
N MET A 32 -2.23 -25.36 2.14
CA MET A 32 -0.80 -25.01 2.12
C MET A 32 0.05 -26.00 1.32
N SER A 33 -0.34 -27.28 1.27
CA SER A 33 0.34 -28.27 0.43
C SER A 33 0.24 -27.93 -1.06
N GLU A 34 -0.94 -27.48 -1.52
CA GLU A 34 -1.16 -27.12 -2.92
C GLU A 34 -0.40 -25.84 -3.28
N ILE A 35 -0.39 -24.85 -2.39
CA ILE A 35 0.34 -23.60 -2.58
C ILE A 35 1.85 -23.86 -2.69
N VAL A 36 2.40 -24.74 -1.85
CA VAL A 36 3.83 -25.07 -1.86
C VAL A 36 4.20 -25.89 -3.11
N GLU A 37 3.37 -26.84 -3.52
CA GLU A 37 3.57 -27.59 -4.78
C GLU A 37 3.56 -26.62 -5.97
N GLY A 38 2.56 -25.75 -6.04
CA GLY A 38 2.43 -24.74 -7.10
C GLY A 38 3.62 -23.77 -7.14
N HIS A 39 4.15 -23.36 -5.98
CA HIS A 39 5.38 -22.56 -5.92
C HIS A 39 6.59 -23.31 -6.47
N ARG A 40 6.77 -24.58 -6.12
CA ARG A 40 7.88 -25.41 -6.64
C ARG A 40 7.83 -25.57 -8.15
N GLU A 41 6.64 -25.79 -8.71
CA GLU A 41 6.45 -25.90 -10.16
C GLU A 41 6.69 -24.57 -10.88
N ASN A 42 6.29 -23.45 -10.26
CA ASN A 42 6.49 -22.10 -10.79
C ASN A 42 7.99 -21.74 -10.91
N GLY A 43 8.80 -22.11 -9.91
CA GLY A 43 10.25 -21.90 -9.92
C GLY A 43 10.71 -20.45 -9.69
N GLU A 44 9.78 -19.51 -9.57
CA GLU A 44 10.02 -18.10 -9.25
C GLU A 44 9.97 -17.84 -7.74
N LEU A 45 10.49 -16.70 -7.28
CA LEU A 45 10.45 -16.34 -5.85
C LEU A 45 9.00 -16.18 -5.34
N TYR A 46 8.10 -15.66 -6.17
CA TYR A 46 6.70 -15.38 -5.83
C TYR A 46 5.73 -16.23 -6.65
N HIS A 47 4.84 -16.93 -5.95
CA HIS A 47 3.74 -17.70 -6.54
C HIS A 47 2.39 -17.13 -6.08
N GLU A 48 1.67 -16.46 -6.98
CA GLU A 48 0.33 -15.94 -6.71
C GLU A 48 -0.73 -17.03 -6.89
N PHE A 49 -1.40 -17.40 -5.81
CA PHE A 49 -2.45 -18.43 -5.85
C PHE A 49 -3.86 -17.86 -5.73
N LEU A 50 -4.01 -16.61 -5.26
CA LEU A 50 -5.29 -15.90 -5.20
C LEU A 50 -5.17 -14.53 -5.85
N ARG A 51 -6.06 -14.24 -6.81
CA ARG A 51 -6.36 -12.90 -7.31
C ARG A 51 -7.83 -12.59 -7.19
N ALA A 52 -8.16 -11.51 -6.51
CA ALA A 52 -9.48 -10.90 -6.47
C ALA A 52 -9.39 -9.40 -6.76
N GLU A 53 -10.54 -8.72 -6.78
CA GLU A 53 -10.64 -7.30 -7.15
C GLU A 53 -9.78 -6.37 -6.28
N ARG A 54 -9.67 -6.67 -4.99
CA ARG A 54 -9.00 -5.79 -4.01
C ARG A 54 -7.88 -6.47 -3.22
N ILE A 55 -7.57 -7.73 -3.55
CA ILE A 55 -6.55 -8.49 -2.85
C ILE A 55 -5.91 -9.51 -3.78
N SER A 56 -4.59 -9.64 -3.66
CA SER A 56 -3.88 -10.83 -4.13
C SER A 56 -3.15 -11.47 -2.97
N VAL A 57 -2.99 -12.78 -3.03
CA VAL A 57 -2.19 -13.53 -2.07
C VAL A 57 -1.25 -14.46 -2.82
N GLY A 58 -0.01 -14.53 -2.36
CA GLY A 58 0.98 -15.43 -2.90
C GLY A 58 1.97 -15.92 -1.86
N LEU A 59 2.63 -17.02 -2.17
CA LEU A 59 3.74 -17.55 -1.41
C LEU A 59 5.05 -16.97 -1.97
N TYR A 60 5.80 -16.30 -1.10
CA TYR A 60 7.13 -15.77 -1.39
C TYR A 60 8.19 -16.59 -0.66
N VAL A 61 9.21 -17.06 -1.37
CA VAL A 61 10.28 -17.90 -0.78
C VAL A 61 11.64 -17.36 -1.20
N LEU A 62 12.46 -17.05 -0.21
CA LEU A 62 13.87 -16.69 -0.37
C LEU A 62 14.76 -17.86 0.10
N ALA A 63 15.87 -18.08 -0.61
CA ALA A 63 16.90 -19.00 -0.16
C ALA A 63 17.60 -18.49 1.11
N ALA A 64 18.12 -19.39 1.93
CA ALA A 64 18.84 -19.00 3.14
C ALA A 64 20.04 -18.10 2.80
N GLY A 65 20.13 -16.94 3.45
CA GLY A 65 21.16 -15.94 3.21
C GLY A 65 20.95 -15.06 1.97
N ALA A 66 19.86 -15.24 1.22
CA ALA A 66 19.52 -14.36 0.11
C ALA A 66 19.09 -12.97 0.62
N THR A 67 19.45 -11.93 -0.11
CA THR A 67 18.88 -10.58 0.05
C THR A 67 17.60 -10.49 -0.76
N ASP A 68 16.58 -9.87 -0.19
CA ASP A 68 15.31 -9.64 -0.87
C ASP A 68 15.49 -8.63 -2.03
N PRO A 69 15.16 -9.00 -3.28
CA PRO A 69 15.23 -8.08 -4.41
C PRO A 69 14.04 -7.11 -4.51
N GLN A 70 13.03 -7.22 -3.63
CA GLN A 70 11.90 -6.30 -3.65
C GLN A 70 12.35 -4.86 -3.37
N VAL A 71 11.76 -3.93 -4.12
CA VAL A 71 11.93 -2.49 -3.93
C VAL A 71 10.65 -1.90 -3.33
N PRO A 72 10.73 -0.71 -2.68
CA PRO A 72 9.55 -0.01 -2.21
C PRO A 72 8.51 0.14 -3.32
N HIS A 73 7.24 -0.10 -2.97
CA HIS A 73 6.12 -0.09 -3.91
C HIS A 73 4.84 0.45 -3.23
N THR A 74 3.79 0.63 -4.02
CA THR A 74 2.59 1.41 -3.65
C THR A 74 1.41 0.56 -3.20
N GLU A 75 1.57 -0.76 -3.15
CA GLU A 75 0.56 -1.68 -2.64
C GLU A 75 0.66 -1.80 -1.12
N ASP A 76 -0.49 -1.82 -0.43
CA ASP A 76 -0.52 -2.26 0.95
C ASP A 76 -0.29 -3.77 0.99
N GLU A 77 0.61 -4.23 1.86
CA GLU A 77 0.95 -5.64 1.97
C GLU A 77 1.15 -6.08 3.40
N ILE A 78 0.87 -7.36 3.66
CA ILE A 78 1.18 -8.01 4.94
C ILE A 78 2.00 -9.25 4.63
N TYR A 79 3.13 -9.39 5.31
CA TYR A 79 3.90 -10.61 5.33
C TYR A 79 3.52 -11.44 6.54
N TYR A 80 3.20 -12.71 6.31
CA TYR A 80 3.14 -13.73 7.35
C TYR A 80 4.24 -14.76 7.12
N ILE A 81 5.16 -14.89 8.08
CA ILE A 81 6.28 -15.80 7.95
C ILE A 81 5.81 -17.22 8.28
N VAL A 82 5.67 -18.04 7.25
CA VAL A 82 5.25 -19.45 7.39
C VAL A 82 6.37 -20.31 7.98
N SER A 83 7.62 -20.06 7.55
CA SER A 83 8.79 -20.81 8.02
C SER A 83 10.09 -20.01 7.83
N GLY A 84 11.14 -20.40 8.53
CA GLY A 84 12.45 -19.73 8.46
C GLY A 84 12.56 -18.55 9.42
N ALA A 85 13.64 -17.79 9.24
CA ALA A 85 13.92 -16.57 9.98
C ALA A 85 14.70 -15.59 9.10
N ALA A 86 14.48 -14.30 9.30
CA ALA A 86 15.11 -13.21 8.59
C ALA A 86 15.25 -11.98 9.50
N THR A 87 15.98 -10.97 9.04
CA THR A 87 15.87 -9.60 9.56
C THR A 87 15.19 -8.78 8.48
N ILE A 88 14.16 -8.03 8.86
CA ILE A 88 13.47 -7.09 7.97
C ILE A 88 13.97 -5.70 8.27
N GLU A 89 14.31 -4.96 7.21
CA GLU A 89 14.62 -3.55 7.27
C GLU A 89 13.49 -2.76 6.58
N VAL A 90 12.93 -1.77 7.28
CA VAL A 90 11.98 -0.81 6.73
C VAL A 90 12.42 0.57 7.17
N ASP A 91 12.72 1.45 6.22
CA ASP A 91 13.17 2.83 6.47
C ASP A 91 14.32 2.92 7.50
N GLY A 92 15.30 2.03 7.38
CA GLY A 92 16.45 1.93 8.29
C GLY A 92 16.16 1.26 9.64
N GLU A 93 14.90 0.94 9.96
CA GLU A 93 14.56 0.16 11.14
C GLU A 93 14.69 -1.34 10.86
N ASN A 94 15.55 -2.01 11.64
CA ASN A 94 15.78 -3.45 11.54
C ASN A 94 15.05 -4.22 12.65
N ARG A 95 14.28 -5.26 12.27
CA ARG A 95 13.61 -6.17 13.22
C ARG A 95 13.78 -7.64 12.83
N PRO A 96 14.06 -8.55 13.78
CA PRO A 96 14.05 -9.98 13.51
C PRO A 96 12.62 -10.46 13.24
N ALA A 97 12.48 -11.35 12.26
CA ALA A 97 11.24 -12.03 11.92
C ALA A 97 11.48 -13.53 11.84
N SER A 98 10.54 -14.33 12.34
CA SER A 98 10.60 -15.79 12.31
C SER A 98 9.22 -16.37 12.03
N ALA A 99 9.13 -17.70 11.88
CA ALA A 99 7.85 -18.37 11.75
C ALA A 99 6.81 -17.85 12.78
N GLY A 100 5.63 -17.45 12.29
CA GLY A 100 4.56 -16.84 13.07
C GLY A 100 4.60 -15.30 13.15
N SER A 101 5.68 -14.64 12.73
CA SER A 101 5.74 -13.18 12.62
C SER A 101 4.76 -12.66 11.55
N VAL A 102 4.11 -11.54 11.87
CA VAL A 102 3.28 -10.76 10.94
C VAL A 102 3.93 -9.38 10.80
N ILE A 103 4.19 -8.94 9.57
CA ILE A 103 4.82 -7.65 9.28
C ILE A 103 3.93 -6.86 8.32
N TYR A 104 3.67 -5.61 8.69
CA TYR A 104 3.12 -4.57 7.82
C TYR A 104 4.21 -3.51 7.65
N PRO A 105 4.85 -3.40 6.48
CA PRO A 105 5.92 -2.42 6.25
C PRO A 105 5.39 -0.98 6.23
N GLY A 106 4.09 -0.79 5.97
CA GLY A 106 3.51 0.54 5.82
C GLY A 106 4.00 1.26 4.57
N GLN A 107 3.33 2.37 4.24
CA GLN A 107 3.77 3.29 3.19
C GLN A 107 4.07 4.65 3.79
N ALA A 108 5.21 5.21 3.40
CA ALA A 108 5.57 6.59 3.68
C ALA A 108 5.05 7.49 2.55
N ILE A 109 4.39 8.59 2.91
CA ILE A 109 4.11 9.67 1.97
C ILE A 109 5.34 10.59 2.00
N ALA A 110 6.19 10.45 0.98
CA ALA A 110 7.48 11.16 0.92
C ALA A 110 7.41 12.56 0.29
N VAL A 111 6.27 12.94 -0.29
CA VAL A 111 6.07 14.26 -0.89
C VAL A 111 5.60 15.26 0.17
N PRO A 112 5.99 16.56 0.06
CA PRO A 112 5.46 17.58 0.93
C PRO A 112 3.94 17.53 1.00
N THR A 113 3.39 17.54 2.21
CA THR A 113 1.94 17.37 2.43
C THR A 113 1.37 18.52 3.26
N LEU A 114 0.29 19.11 2.79
CA LEU A 114 -0.52 20.08 3.52
C LEU A 114 -1.82 19.43 3.96
N VAL A 115 -2.13 19.48 5.25
CA VAL A 115 -3.42 19.14 5.82
C VAL A 115 -4.11 20.44 6.22
N VAL A 116 -5.30 20.71 5.67
CA VAL A 116 -6.10 21.90 6.01
C VAL A 116 -7.44 21.46 6.59
N ARG A 117 -7.82 22.02 7.74
CA ARG A 117 -9.13 21.76 8.35
C ARG A 117 -9.74 23.03 8.95
N GLY A 118 -11.04 23.02 9.17
CA GLY A 118 -11.73 24.07 9.93
C GLY A 118 -11.53 23.90 11.44
N GLU A 119 -11.59 25.00 12.18
CA GLU A 119 -11.57 25.01 13.65
C GLU A 119 -12.75 24.23 14.25
N HIS A 120 -13.90 24.22 13.59
CA HIS A 120 -15.16 23.66 14.07
C HIS A 120 -15.56 22.38 13.32
N GLU A 121 -14.56 21.59 12.92
CA GLU A 121 -14.77 20.30 12.28
C GLU A 121 -15.37 19.25 13.22
N TYR A 122 -15.92 18.19 12.64
CA TYR A 122 -16.36 17.04 13.41
C TYR A 122 -15.16 16.31 14.04
N GLU A 123 -15.34 15.73 15.24
CA GLU A 123 -14.29 14.99 15.96
C GLU A 123 -13.61 13.93 15.09
N ALA A 124 -14.38 13.21 14.27
CA ALA A 124 -13.84 12.21 13.36
C ALA A 124 -12.85 12.81 12.32
N ILE A 125 -13.14 14.02 11.83
CA ILE A 125 -12.26 14.73 10.89
C ILE A 125 -11.04 15.28 11.63
N MET A 126 -11.23 15.82 12.83
CA MET A 126 -10.11 16.30 13.63
C MET A 126 -9.12 15.18 13.92
N SER A 127 -9.60 14.04 14.40
CA SER A 127 -8.80 12.84 14.64
C SER A 127 -8.11 12.32 13.37
N SER A 128 -8.81 12.32 12.23
CA SER A 128 -8.23 11.92 10.94
C SER A 128 -7.09 12.85 10.51
N CYS A 129 -7.27 14.16 10.64
CA CYS A 129 -6.21 15.14 10.33
C CYS A 129 -5.00 14.98 11.26
N ASP A 130 -5.24 14.78 12.56
CA ASP A 130 -4.17 14.59 13.53
C ASP A 130 -3.40 13.28 13.23
N GLU A 131 -4.09 12.23 12.81
CA GLU A 131 -3.46 10.98 12.37
C GLU A 131 -2.60 11.19 11.11
N LEU A 132 -3.09 11.91 10.11
CA LEU A 132 -2.32 12.23 8.89
C LEU A 132 -1.05 13.00 9.25
N VAL A 133 -1.14 14.02 10.09
CA VAL A 133 0.00 14.83 10.52
C VAL A 133 1.01 14.00 11.33
N ARG A 134 0.52 13.03 12.12
CA ARG A 134 1.38 12.13 12.89
C ARG A 134 2.10 11.10 12.02
N ARG A 135 1.46 10.63 10.95
CA ARG A 135 1.95 9.52 10.10
C ARG A 135 2.77 9.99 8.91
N ILE A 136 2.57 11.21 8.46
CA ILE A 136 3.25 11.76 7.29
C ILE A 136 4.36 12.69 7.76
N ASP A 137 5.60 12.25 7.57
CA ASP A 137 6.76 13.04 7.94
C ASP A 137 6.78 14.37 7.19
N GLY A 138 6.94 15.45 7.95
CA GLY A 138 6.93 16.81 7.40
C GLY A 138 5.56 17.34 6.99
N ALA A 139 4.46 16.62 7.27
CA ALA A 139 3.12 17.16 7.03
C ALA A 139 2.85 18.43 7.85
N ARG A 140 2.25 19.43 7.20
CA ARG A 140 1.90 20.71 7.82
C ARG A 140 0.40 20.80 8.01
N LEU A 141 -0.03 21.07 9.24
CA LEU A 141 -1.43 21.33 9.58
C LEU A 141 -1.72 22.84 9.57
N VAL A 142 -2.75 23.25 8.83
CA VAL A 142 -3.33 24.58 8.93
C VAL A 142 -4.78 24.44 9.41
N VAL A 143 -5.09 25.08 10.53
CA VAL A 143 -6.45 25.18 11.05
C VAL A 143 -6.99 26.56 10.69
N ILE A 144 -8.11 26.60 9.97
CA ILE A 144 -8.76 27.86 9.58
C ILE A 144 -9.79 28.27 10.64
N PRO A 145 -9.61 29.42 11.31
CA PRO A 145 -10.53 29.90 12.33
C PRO A 145 -11.96 30.10 11.79
N GLY A 146 -12.95 29.75 12.60
CA GLY A 146 -14.37 29.97 12.28
C GLY A 146 -14.93 29.14 11.12
N ALA A 147 -14.16 28.23 10.51
CA ALA A 147 -14.66 27.28 9.51
C ALA A 147 -15.01 25.93 10.14
N GLY A 148 -15.99 25.24 9.57
CA GLY A 148 -16.29 23.84 9.82
C GLY A 148 -16.05 23.00 8.57
N HIS A 149 -16.95 22.05 8.33
CA HIS A 149 -16.80 21.04 7.27
C HIS A 149 -16.83 21.60 5.85
N LYS A 150 -17.50 22.74 5.64
CA LYS A 150 -17.65 23.34 4.31
C LYS A 150 -16.58 24.41 4.08
N LEU A 151 -15.35 24.11 4.45
CA LEU A 151 -14.21 25.02 4.45
C LEU A 151 -14.03 25.80 3.12
N PRO A 152 -14.15 25.19 1.91
CA PRO A 152 -14.06 25.93 0.65
C PRO A 152 -15.20 26.94 0.41
N ILE A 153 -16.32 26.84 1.12
CA ILE A 153 -17.48 27.74 1.01
C ILE A 153 -17.45 28.77 2.14
N GLU A 154 -17.07 28.34 3.35
CA GLU A 154 -17.09 29.17 4.55
C GLU A 154 -15.90 30.12 4.63
N GLN A 155 -14.72 29.67 4.19
CA GLN A 155 -13.46 30.44 4.25
C GLN A 155 -12.63 30.25 2.96
N PRO A 156 -13.16 30.62 1.77
CA PRO A 156 -12.47 30.39 0.49
C PRO A 156 -11.14 31.12 0.38
N GLU A 157 -11.05 32.36 0.87
CA GLU A 157 -9.81 33.16 0.80
C GLU A 157 -8.71 32.54 1.69
N ALA A 158 -9.05 32.17 2.93
CA ALA A 158 -8.08 31.60 3.86
C ALA A 158 -7.58 30.21 3.40
N LEU A 159 -8.47 29.38 2.82
CA LEU A 159 -8.06 28.11 2.22
C LEU A 159 -7.10 28.35 1.05
N THR A 160 -7.45 29.29 0.17
CA THR A 160 -6.63 29.62 -1.01
C THR A 160 -5.26 30.11 -0.60
N GLU A 161 -5.18 31.00 0.39
CA GLU A 161 -3.93 31.51 0.93
C GLU A 161 -3.05 30.38 1.48
N ALA A 162 -3.62 29.47 2.28
CA ALA A 162 -2.88 28.33 2.83
C ALA A 162 -2.29 27.44 1.74
N VAL A 163 -3.07 27.14 0.69
CA VAL A 163 -2.63 26.34 -0.45
C VAL A 163 -1.54 27.06 -1.26
N VAL A 164 -1.77 28.32 -1.63
CA VAL A 164 -0.82 29.10 -2.45
C VAL A 164 0.50 29.27 -1.72
N ARG A 165 0.47 29.58 -0.42
CA ARG A 165 1.67 29.68 0.40
C ARG A 165 2.44 28.37 0.46
N PHE A 166 1.74 27.26 0.71
CA PHE A 166 2.35 25.94 0.73
C PHE A 166 3.04 25.62 -0.61
N LEU A 167 2.38 25.91 -1.73
CA LEU A 167 2.92 25.68 -3.07
C LEU A 167 4.15 26.55 -3.37
N ALA A 168 4.15 27.82 -2.93
CA ALA A 168 5.30 28.71 -3.08
C ALA A 168 6.52 28.19 -2.29
N GLU A 169 6.31 27.72 -1.06
CA GLU A 169 7.38 27.21 -0.19
C GLU A 169 8.01 25.90 -0.69
N ILE A 170 7.31 25.09 -1.49
CA ILE A 170 7.87 23.84 -2.05
C ILE A 170 8.47 24.02 -3.46
N ALA A 171 8.29 25.19 -4.07
CA ALA A 171 8.83 25.51 -5.39
C ALA A 171 10.22 26.16 -5.34
N GLU A 172 10.70 26.50 -4.14
CA GLU A 172 12.06 26.99 -3.84
C GLU A 172 13.03 25.82 -3.59
#